data_AF-A0AAV0XPR8-F1
#
_entry.id   AF-A0AAV0XPR8-F1
#
_cell.length_a   1.000
_cell.length_b   1.000
_cell.length_c   1.000
_cell.angle_alpha   90.00
_cell.angle_beta   90.00
_cell.angle_gamma   90.00
#
_symmetry.space_group_name_H-M   'P 1'
#
loop_
_entity.id
_entity.type
_entity.pdbx_description
1 polymer ?
#
loop_
_entity_poly.entity_id
_entity_poly.type
_entity_poly.pdbx_seq_one_letter_code
_entity_poly.pdbx_strand_id
1 'polypeptide(L)'
;MNGCQLYLYTRALNMVENIPALIARRGQLRAAITRFSTYIQSEGREVVQIEIRKAKIEENWYEFEKIQSAIEDNDEEIRNTSEHYPYRIEFENLYFKIMSEKPR
;
A
#
# COMPACT_ATOMS: atom_id res chain seq x y z
N MET A 1 24.78 23.62 -21.03
CA MET A 1 23.62 22.76 -20.65
C MET A 1 22.35 23.54 -20.88
N ASN A 2 21.43 22.97 -21.65
CA ASN A 2 20.20 23.62 -22.10
C ASN A 2 19.21 23.60 -20.92
N GLY A 3 18.37 24.62 -20.73
CA GLY A 3 17.40 24.67 -19.63
C GLY A 3 16.45 23.45 -19.59
N CYS A 4 16.15 22.85 -20.75
CA CYS A 4 15.41 21.60 -20.86
C CYS A 4 16.19 20.39 -20.31
N GLN A 5 17.51 20.34 -20.54
CA GLN A 5 18.39 19.28 -20.04
C GLN A 5 18.52 19.36 -18.51
N LEU A 6 18.63 20.59 -17.96
CA LEU A 6 18.67 20.81 -16.52
C LEU A 6 17.31 20.47 -15.88
N TYR A 7 16.19 20.85 -16.49
CA TYR A 7 14.85 20.50 -16.00
C TYR A 7 14.61 18.98 -16.00
N LEU A 8 15.03 18.27 -17.05
CA LEU A 8 14.93 16.81 -17.13
C LEU A 8 15.85 16.13 -16.11
N TYR A 9 17.07 16.65 -15.92
CA TYR A 9 18.02 16.14 -14.93
C TYR A 9 17.57 16.40 -13.49
N THR A 10 17.04 17.59 -13.20
CA THR A 10 16.46 17.96 -11.91
C THR A 10 15.14 17.22 -11.65
N ARG A 11 14.33 16.93 -12.67
CA ARG A 11 13.13 16.07 -12.54
C ARG A 11 13.49 14.60 -12.30
N ALA A 12 14.56 14.09 -12.92
CA ALA A 12 15.10 12.77 -12.65
C ALA A 12 15.74 12.67 -11.25
N LEU A 13 16.44 13.72 -10.79
CA LEU A 13 17.04 13.78 -9.44
C LEU A 13 16.02 14.00 -8.31
N ASN A 14 14.87 14.62 -8.59
CA ASN A 14 13.77 14.80 -7.62
C ASN A 14 12.79 13.61 -7.56
N MET A 15 13.02 12.55 -8.33
CA MET A 15 12.18 11.34 -8.35
C MET A 15 12.83 10.13 -7.67
N VAL A 16 13.93 10.30 -6.93
CA VAL A 16 14.33 9.29 -5.95
C VAL A 16 13.37 9.42 -4.78
N GLU A 17 12.21 8.77 -4.91
CA GLU A 17 11.31 8.62 -3.79
C GLU A 17 12.09 7.98 -2.65
N ASN A 18 11.92 8.49 -1.43
CA ASN A 18 12.62 7.97 -0.27
C ASN A 18 12.13 6.55 0.02
N ILE A 19 12.80 5.55 -0.57
CA ILE A 19 12.43 4.13 -0.51
C ILE A 19 12.25 3.65 0.93
N PRO A 20 13.15 3.96 1.90
CA PRO A 20 12.90 3.66 3.31
C PRO A 20 11.58 4.24 3.85
N ALA A 21 11.24 5.48 3.49
CA ALA A 21 9.97 6.09 3.90
C ALA A 21 8.76 5.43 3.26
N LEU A 22 8.86 5.03 1.98
CA LEU A 22 7.82 4.29 1.27
C LEU A 22 7.61 2.90 1.89
N ILE A 23 8.68 2.16 2.19
CA ILE A 23 8.63 0.85 2.85
C ILE A 23 7.99 0.98 4.24
N ALA A 24 8.38 1.99 5.01
CA ALA A 24 7.79 2.26 6.32
C ALA A 24 6.29 2.55 6.20
N ARG A 25 5.89 3.38 5.22
CA ARG A 25 4.48 3.73 4.99
C ARG A 25 3.66 2.52 4.53
N ARG A 26 4.20 1.71 3.61
CA ARG A 26 3.61 0.43 3.20
C ARG A 26 3.36 -0.49 4.41
N GLY A 27 4.34 -0.59 5.31
CA GLY A 27 4.20 -1.33 6.58
C GLY A 27 3.05 -0.83 7.47
N GLN A 28 2.85 0.49 7.56
CA GLN A 28 1.74 1.07 8.31
C GLN A 28 0.37 0.73 7.70
N LEU A 29 0.27 0.74 6.36
CA LEU A 29 -0.94 0.36 5.64
C LEU A 29 -1.27 -1.12 5.89
N ARG A 30 -0.26 -2.01 5.83
CA ARG A 30 -0.42 -3.43 6.18
C ARG A 30 -0.91 -3.60 7.61
N ALA A 31 -0.32 -2.88 8.57
CA ALA A 31 -0.75 -2.94 9.96
C ALA A 31 -2.21 -2.46 10.16
N ALA A 32 -2.66 -1.46 9.39
CA ALA A 32 -4.03 -0.98 9.44
C ALA A 32 -5.03 -2.06 9.00
N ILE A 33 -4.76 -2.74 7.88
CA ILE A 33 -5.62 -3.79 7.37
C ILE A 33 -5.60 -5.04 8.24
N THR A 34 -4.45 -5.41 8.82
CA THR A 34 -4.35 -6.50 9.80
C THR A 34 -5.18 -6.20 11.06
N ARG A 35 -5.09 -4.99 11.62
CA ARG A 35 -5.92 -4.60 12.77
C ARG A 35 -7.41 -4.66 12.46
N PHE A 36 -7.80 -4.28 11.25
CA PHE A 36 -9.19 -4.42 10.84
C PHE A 36 -9.61 -5.89 10.69
N SER A 37 -8.75 -6.74 10.12
CA SER A 37 -8.96 -8.19 10.07
C SER A 37 -9.18 -8.81 11.45
N THR A 38 -8.48 -8.33 12.48
CA THR A 38 -8.71 -8.78 13.86
C THR A 38 -10.04 -8.28 14.41
N TYR A 39 -10.39 -7.02 14.12
CA TYR A 39 -11.65 -6.42 14.57
C TYR A 39 -12.90 -7.10 13.98
N ILE A 40 -12.89 -7.43 12.69
CA ILE A 40 -14.04 -8.14 12.06
C ILE A 40 -14.22 -9.56 12.60
N GLN A 41 -13.17 -10.14 13.18
CA GLN A 41 -13.22 -11.45 13.85
C GLN A 41 -13.62 -11.36 15.33
N SER A 42 -13.65 -10.17 15.93
CA SER A 42 -13.99 -10.02 17.35
C SER A 42 -15.50 -10.07 17.61
N GLU A 43 -15.89 -10.59 18.76
CA GLU A 43 -17.30 -10.58 19.22
C GLU A 43 -17.77 -9.16 19.59
N GLY A 44 -19.09 -8.94 19.58
CA GLY A 44 -19.70 -7.67 20.02
C GLY A 44 -19.42 -6.44 19.14
N ARG A 45 -18.92 -6.63 17.91
CA ARG A 45 -18.67 -5.56 16.95
C ARG A 45 -19.96 -4.98 16.38
N GLU A 46 -19.95 -3.68 16.13
CA GLU A 46 -21.10 -2.97 15.56
C GLU A 46 -21.00 -2.91 14.03
N VAL A 47 -22.10 -3.21 13.33
CA VAL A 47 -22.16 -3.15 11.86
C VAL A 47 -21.73 -1.77 11.32
N VAL A 48 -22.15 -0.68 11.98
CA VAL A 48 -21.77 0.68 11.55
C VAL A 48 -20.25 0.91 11.62
N GLN A 49 -19.57 0.35 12.62
CA GLN A 49 -18.12 0.46 12.76
C GLN A 49 -17.38 -0.37 11.71
N ILE A 50 -17.95 -1.51 11.28
CA ILE A 50 -17.42 -2.29 10.17
C ILE A 50 -17.46 -1.46 8.88
N GLU A 51 -18.59 -0.83 8.57
CA GLU A 51 -18.74 -0.03 7.35
C GLU A 51 -17.80 1.20 7.32
N ILE A 52 -17.70 1.93 8.45
CA ILE A 52 -16.76 3.07 8.56
C ILE A 52 -15.32 2.62 8.33
N ARG A 53 -14.93 1.48 8.91
CA ARG A 53 -13.57 0.95 8.78
C ARG A 53 -13.31 0.41 7.37
N LYS A 54 -14.31 -0.19 6.70
CA LYS A 54 -14.20 -0.62 5.29
C LYS A 54 -13.89 0.56 4.38
N ALA A 55 -14.63 1.66 4.50
CA ALA A 55 -14.35 2.87 3.72
C ALA A 55 -12.90 3.36 3.92
N LYS A 56 -12.40 3.29 5.16
CA LYS A 56 -10.99 3.63 5.45
C LYS A 56 -9.99 2.65 4.82
N ILE A 57 -10.33 1.37 4.74
CA ILE A 57 -9.48 0.37 4.09
C ILE A 57 -9.47 0.52 2.57
N GLU A 58 -10.58 0.96 1.95
CA GLU A 58 -10.61 1.33 0.53
C GLU A 58 -9.69 2.52 0.22
N GLU A 59 -9.68 3.56 1.07
CA GLU A 59 -8.71 4.65 0.93
C GLU A 59 -7.25 4.15 1.03
N ASN A 60 -6.98 3.26 1.99
CA ASN A 60 -5.65 2.68 2.19
C ASN A 60 -5.22 1.81 1.00
N TRP A 61 -6.16 1.20 0.28
CA TRP A 61 -5.88 0.42 -0.93
C TRP A 61 -5.28 1.30 -2.04
N TYR A 62 -5.89 2.44 -2.32
CA TYR A 62 -5.37 3.37 -3.34
C TYR A 62 -3.99 3.92 -2.96
N GLU A 63 -3.77 4.19 -1.67
CA GLU A 63 -2.46 4.62 -1.18
C GLU A 63 -1.41 3.51 -1.28
N PHE A 64 -1.81 2.27 -0.97
CA PHE A 64 -0.94 1.10 -1.11
C PHE A 64 -0.51 0.90 -2.56
N GLU A 65 -1.44 0.93 -3.52
CA GLU A 65 -1.13 0.78 -4.94
C GLU A 65 -0.09 1.79 -5.40
N LYS A 66 -0.29 3.06 -5.03
CA LYS A 66 0.65 4.13 -5.36
C LYS A 66 2.04 3.86 -4.78
N ILE A 67 2.13 3.52 -3.48
CA ILE A 67 3.40 3.32 -2.78
C ILE A 67 4.13 2.06 -3.26
N GLN A 68 3.37 0.98 -3.49
CA GLN A 68 3.94 -0.29 -3.92
C GLN A 68 4.48 -0.16 -5.35
N SER A 69 3.75 0.48 -6.27
CA SER A 69 4.25 0.74 -7.62
C SER A 69 5.48 1.64 -7.61
N ALA A 70 5.47 2.68 -6.78
CA ALA A 70 6.62 3.54 -6.51
C ALA A 70 7.87 2.74 -6.08
N ILE A 71 7.73 1.82 -5.13
CA ILE A 71 8.82 0.94 -4.69
C ILE A 71 9.28 0.03 -5.84
N GLU A 72 8.35 -0.62 -6.54
CA GLU A 72 8.64 -1.56 -7.64
C GLU A 72 9.30 -0.88 -8.86
N ASP A 73 8.96 0.38 -9.14
CA ASP A 73 9.55 1.15 -10.25
C ASP A 73 10.97 1.64 -9.95
N ASN A 74 11.32 1.79 -8.67
CA ASN A 74 12.66 2.19 -8.22
C ASN A 74 13.59 0.98 -7.96
N ASP A 75 13.05 -0.22 -7.95
CA ASP A 75 13.82 -1.45 -7.75
C ASP A 75 14.40 -1.93 -9.09
N GLU A 76 15.73 -1.86 -9.23
CA GLU A 76 16.44 -2.36 -10.41
C GLU A 76 16.56 -3.90 -10.41
N GLU A 77 16.29 -4.57 -9.30
CA GLU A 77 16.23 -6.04 -9.27
C GLU A 77 15.01 -6.56 -10.04
N ILE A 78 15.16 -7.77 -10.60
CA ILE A 78 14.12 -8.43 -11.38
C ILE A 78 12.83 -8.48 -10.53
N ARG A 79 11.71 -7.97 -11.08
CA ARG A 79 10.37 -7.86 -10.42
C ARG A 79 9.89 -9.09 -9.61
N ASN A 80 10.49 -10.27 -9.81
CA ASN A 80 10.10 -11.52 -9.17
C ASN A 80 11.12 -12.07 -8.16
N THR A 81 12.28 -11.43 -7.99
CA THR A 81 13.27 -11.80 -6.97
C THR A 81 13.26 -10.87 -5.76
N SER A 82 12.75 -9.64 -5.92
CA SER A 82 12.66 -8.72 -4.80
C SER A 82 11.49 -9.06 -3.88
N GLU A 83 11.69 -8.81 -2.59
CA GLU A 83 10.69 -9.03 -1.53
C GLU A 83 9.38 -8.24 -1.75
N HIS A 84 9.38 -7.30 -2.68
CA HIS A 84 8.25 -6.41 -2.93
C HIS A 84 7.09 -7.12 -3.64
N TYR A 85 7.37 -8.04 -4.57
CA TYR A 85 6.30 -8.76 -5.29
C TYR A 85 5.51 -9.73 -4.38
N PRO A 86 6.15 -10.59 -3.55
CA PRO A 86 5.43 -11.37 -2.54
C PRO A 86 4.63 -10.48 -1.57
N TYR A 87 5.17 -9.32 -1.18
CA TYR A 87 4.47 -8.38 -0.30
C TYR A 87 3.15 -7.90 -0.92
N ARG A 88 3.15 -7.57 -2.21
CA ARG A 88 1.94 -7.18 -2.95
C ARG A 88 0.88 -8.28 -2.84
N ILE A 89 1.24 -9.50 -3.22
CA ILE A 89 0.30 -10.64 -3.18
C ILE A 89 -0.29 -10.83 -1.78
N GLU A 90 0.55 -10.77 -0.74
CA GLU A 90 0.07 -10.90 0.65
C GLU A 90 -0.91 -9.80 1.05
N PHE A 91 -0.62 -8.54 0.68
CA PHE A 91 -1.47 -7.41 0.97
C PHE A 91 -2.81 -7.50 0.23
N GLU A 92 -2.78 -7.80 -1.08
CA GLU A 92 -3.96 -7.94 -1.93
C GLU A 92 -4.89 -9.05 -1.44
N ASN A 93 -4.32 -10.21 -1.11
CA ASN A 93 -5.09 -11.33 -0.58
C ASN A 93 -5.78 -10.98 0.74
N LEU A 94 -5.09 -10.28 1.64
CA LEU A 94 -5.68 -9.83 2.90
C LEU A 94 -6.79 -8.79 2.67
N TYR A 95 -6.58 -7.86 1.73
CA TYR A 95 -7.57 -6.86 1.35
C TYR A 95 -8.84 -7.49 0.80
N PHE A 96 -8.74 -8.29 -0.26
CA PHE A 96 -9.91 -8.89 -0.89
C PHE A 96 -10.66 -9.82 0.07
N LYS A 97 -9.95 -10.57 0.91
CA LYS A 97 -10.56 -11.37 1.97
C LYS A 97 -11.47 -10.52 2.85
N ILE A 98 -10.94 -9.45 3.43
CA ILE A 98 -11.69 -8.60 4.38
C ILE A 98 -12.84 -7.86 3.68
N MET A 99 -12.60 -7.32 2.49
CA MET A 99 -13.63 -6.56 1.77
C MET A 99 -14.79 -7.43 1.30
N SER A 100 -14.54 -8.73 1.08
CA SER A 100 -15.59 -9.72 0.78
C SER A 100 -16.41 -10.17 1.99
N GLU A 101 -15.97 -9.86 3.23
CA GLU A 101 -16.71 -10.25 4.42
C GLU A 101 -18.04 -9.47 4.52
N LYS A 102 -19.14 -10.22 4.58
CA LYS A 102 -20.47 -9.63 4.82
C LYS A 102 -20.59 -9.24 6.29
N PRO A 103 -21.00 -7.99 6.61
CA PRO A 103 -21.37 -7.64 7.98
C PRO A 103 -22.51 -8.57 8.42
N ARG A 104 -22.36 -9.21 9.56
CA ARG A 104 -23.39 -10.06 10.18
C ARG A 104 -23.98 -9.34 11.37
#